data_AF-G9YGS2-F1
#
_entry.id   AF-G9YGS2-F1
#
_cell.length_a   1.000
_cell.length_b   1.000
_cell.length_c   1.000
_cell.angle_alpha   90.00
_cell.angle_beta   90.00
_cell.angle_gamma   90.00
#
_symmetry.space_group_name_H-M   'P 1'
#
loop_
_entity.id
_entity.type
_entity.pdbx_description
1 polymer ?
#
loop_
_entity_poly.entity_id
_entity_poly.type
_entity_poly.pdbx_seq_one_letter_code
_entity_poly.pdbx_strand_id
1 'polypeptide(L)'
;MRFLDEDPWERLRTLKKYLKKTPLQMLFRGQNILGYRHYADDMVYEFVNRAVDNGIDIIRVFDALNDSRNLEAAVKAGKDTKSVHVQGAMVYTVSPIHTLESFTKGAVELQEMGVDSLCIKDMSGLLAPYDAYNLVRMLKKHLTVPTDLRQETSYMNRRWRRPSTQQHDNRFHPSLPGRGSSDLYAYALPQWTDVRRAVQFP
;
A
#
# COMPACT_ATOMS: atom_id res chain seq x y z
N MET A 1 8.80 -17.87 9.05
CA MET A 1 9.20 -17.73 10.46
C MET A 1 8.09 -18.15 11.42
N ARG A 2 7.06 -17.34 11.71
CA ARG A 2 6.11 -17.69 12.79
C ARG A 2 5.19 -18.89 12.49
N PHE A 3 4.75 -19.06 11.25
CA PHE A 3 3.78 -20.09 10.87
C PHE A 3 4.28 -21.09 9.84
N LEU A 4 5.00 -20.59 8.83
CA LEU A 4 5.48 -21.41 7.70
C LEU A 4 6.91 -21.90 7.89
N ASP A 5 7.58 -21.54 8.99
CA ASP A 5 8.99 -21.88 9.28
C ASP A 5 10.01 -21.59 8.15
N GLU A 6 9.64 -20.71 7.21
CA GLU A 6 10.52 -20.29 6.11
C GLU A 6 11.28 -18.99 6.42
N ASP A 7 12.49 -18.87 5.87
CA ASP A 7 13.23 -17.61 5.80
C ASP A 7 12.61 -16.68 4.73
N PRO A 8 12.11 -15.47 5.11
CA PRO A 8 11.57 -14.52 4.15
C PRO A 8 12.59 -14.05 3.09
N TRP A 9 13.89 -14.06 3.40
CA TRP A 9 14.92 -13.66 2.45
C TRP A 9 15.11 -14.72 1.35
N GLU A 10 15.12 -16.00 1.72
CA GLU A 10 15.14 -17.08 0.73
C GLU A 10 13.89 -17.09 -0.14
N ARG A 11 12.71 -16.78 0.44
CA ARG A 11 11.48 -16.61 -0.33
C ARG A 11 11.64 -15.50 -1.38
N LEU A 12 12.16 -14.34 -0.99
CA LEU A 12 12.37 -13.21 -1.91
C LEU A 12 13.35 -13.59 -3.03
N ARG A 13 14.51 -14.19 -2.69
CA ARG A 13 15.49 -14.66 -3.68
C ARG A 13 14.89 -15.68 -4.64
N THR A 14 14.10 -16.61 -4.13
CA THR A 14 13.39 -17.62 -4.92
C THR A 14 12.40 -16.96 -5.88
N LEU A 15 11.57 -16.03 -5.40
CA LEU A 15 10.64 -15.29 -6.26
C LEU A 15 11.38 -14.52 -7.34
N LYS A 16 12.45 -13.79 -7.00
CA LYS A 16 13.26 -13.03 -7.98
C LYS A 16 13.98 -13.95 -8.97
N LYS A 17 14.29 -15.20 -8.60
CA LYS A 17 14.84 -16.20 -9.52
C LYS A 17 13.87 -16.52 -10.66
N TYR A 18 12.57 -16.61 -10.39
CA TYR A 18 11.58 -16.98 -11.40
C TYR A 18 10.91 -15.76 -12.06
N LEU A 19 10.73 -14.66 -11.32
CA LEU A 19 10.05 -13.44 -11.79
C LEU A 19 11.05 -12.44 -12.37
N LYS A 20 11.57 -12.71 -13.57
CA LYS A 20 12.61 -11.87 -14.20
C LYS A 20 12.14 -10.59 -14.86
N LYS A 21 10.88 -10.54 -15.31
CA LYS A 21 10.32 -9.42 -16.08
C LYS A 21 9.35 -8.55 -15.29
N THR A 22 9.00 -8.98 -14.08
CA THR A 22 7.98 -8.32 -13.27
C THR A 22 8.65 -7.68 -12.05
N PRO A 23 8.49 -6.35 -11.86
CA PRO A 23 9.00 -5.68 -10.67
C PRO A 23 8.38 -6.25 -9.39
N LEU A 24 9.21 -6.57 -8.41
CA LEU A 24 8.77 -7.00 -7.09
C LEU A 24 8.52 -5.77 -6.23
N GLN A 25 7.31 -5.69 -5.69
CA GLN A 25 6.91 -4.61 -4.79
C GLN A 25 6.81 -5.11 -3.36
N MET A 26 7.38 -4.36 -2.42
CA MET A 26 7.15 -4.55 -0.99
C MET A 26 6.30 -3.43 -0.38
N LEU A 27 5.61 -3.76 0.71
CA LEU A 27 4.96 -2.79 1.58
C LEU A 27 5.86 -2.55 2.80
N PHE A 28 6.26 -1.30 3.02
CA PHE A 28 7.24 -0.90 4.03
C PHE A 28 6.64 0.13 4.98
N ARG A 29 6.69 -0.12 6.29
CA ARG A 29 6.05 0.74 7.28
C ARG A 29 7.04 1.76 7.85
N GLY A 30 7.62 2.61 6.99
CA GLY A 30 8.53 3.69 7.40
C GLY A 30 9.53 3.26 8.49
N GLN A 31 9.59 4.03 9.57
CA GLN A 31 10.43 3.78 10.74
C GLN A 31 10.12 2.47 11.50
N ASN A 32 8.95 1.87 11.29
CA ASN A 32 8.60 0.56 11.84
C ASN A 32 9.13 -0.61 11.00
N ILE A 33 9.61 -0.37 9.77
CA ILE A 33 10.08 -1.41 8.85
C ILE A 33 8.95 -2.43 8.60
N LEU A 34 9.09 -3.65 9.12
CA LEU A 34 8.10 -4.73 9.11
C LEU A 34 7.77 -5.22 10.53
N GLY A 35 8.22 -4.47 11.54
CA GLY A 35 8.01 -4.76 12.96
C GLY A 35 6.90 -3.92 13.57
N TYR A 36 6.86 -3.92 14.90
CA TYR A 36 5.80 -3.30 15.71
C TYR A 36 6.27 -2.07 16.51
N ARG A 37 7.55 -1.70 16.42
CA ARG A 37 8.14 -0.55 17.12
C ARG A 37 8.95 0.29 16.14
N HIS A 38 9.33 1.50 16.52
CA HIS A 38 10.28 2.29 15.74
C HIS A 38 11.69 1.70 15.89
N TYR A 39 12.43 1.70 14.79
CA TYR A 39 13.85 1.34 14.71
C TYR A 39 14.69 2.60 14.54
N ALA A 40 15.99 2.51 14.81
CA ALA A 40 16.91 3.59 14.51
C ALA A 40 17.13 3.69 12.99
N ASP A 41 17.58 4.86 12.53
CA ASP A 41 17.70 5.14 11.09
C ASP A 41 18.68 4.18 10.42
N ASP A 42 19.80 3.86 11.05
CA ASP A 42 20.81 2.90 10.56
C ASP A 42 20.18 1.53 10.21
N MET A 43 19.28 1.04 11.05
CA MET A 43 18.54 -0.20 10.81
C MET A 43 17.56 -0.08 9.64
N VAL A 44 16.92 1.08 9.46
CA VAL A 44 16.03 1.33 8.30
C VAL A 44 16.84 1.32 7.01
N TYR A 45 17.99 2.01 6.99
CA TYR A 45 18.89 2.05 5.83
C TYR A 45 19.41 0.68 5.45
N GLU A 46 19.95 -0.05 6.43
CA GLU A 46 20.48 -1.40 6.18
C GLU A 46 19.38 -2.34 5.68
N PHE A 47 18.17 -2.26 6.26
CA PHE A 47 17.06 -3.08 5.80
C PHE A 47 16.70 -2.78 4.34
N VAL A 48 16.60 -1.50 3.97
CA VAL A 48 16.31 -1.09 2.59
C VAL A 48 17.39 -1.63 1.64
N ASN A 49 18.67 -1.41 1.95
CA ASN A 49 19.78 -1.92 1.14
C ASN A 49 19.68 -3.43 0.93
N ARG A 50 19.43 -4.20 2.00
CA ARG A 50 19.26 -5.65 1.90
C ARG A 50 18.04 -6.05 1.09
N ALA A 51 16.91 -5.34 1.21
CA ALA A 51 15.71 -5.59 0.41
C ALA A 51 16.01 -5.41 -1.09
N VAL A 52 16.71 -4.33 -1.44
CA VAL A 52 17.14 -4.03 -2.81
C VAL A 52 18.11 -5.10 -3.34
N ASP A 53 19.15 -5.44 -2.58
CA ASP A 53 20.15 -6.45 -2.96
C ASP A 53 19.53 -7.83 -3.25
N ASN A 54 18.45 -8.16 -2.53
CA ASN A 54 17.73 -9.43 -2.71
C ASN A 54 16.65 -9.37 -3.80
N GLY A 55 16.43 -8.20 -4.43
CA GLY A 55 15.66 -8.08 -5.67
C GLY A 55 14.32 -7.37 -5.55
N ILE A 56 14.08 -6.58 -4.50
CA ILE A 56 12.95 -5.63 -4.46
C ILE A 56 13.21 -4.50 -5.46
N ASP A 57 12.21 -4.20 -6.29
CA ASP A 57 12.28 -3.14 -7.31
C ASP A 57 11.43 -1.92 -6.93
N ILE A 58 10.37 -2.12 -6.14
CA ILE A 58 9.44 -1.05 -5.72
C ILE A 58 9.25 -1.10 -4.20
N ILE A 59 9.52 -0.01 -3.51
CA ILE A 59 9.30 0.13 -2.07
C ILE A 59 8.12 1.06 -1.84
N ARG A 60 6.99 0.51 -1.40
CA ARG A 60 5.83 1.31 -1.01
C ARG A 60 5.89 1.66 0.47
N VAL A 61 6.29 2.89 0.78
CA VAL A 61 6.49 3.38 2.15
C VAL A 61 5.20 4.02 2.65
N PHE A 62 4.71 3.61 3.83
CA PHE A 62 3.54 4.23 4.48
C PHE A 62 3.74 4.34 5.99
N ASP A 63 3.01 5.27 6.60
CA ASP A 63 2.85 5.38 8.04
C ASP A 63 1.37 5.26 8.40
N ALA A 64 1.07 4.66 9.56
CA ALA A 64 -0.31 4.42 9.97
C ALA A 64 -1.07 5.70 10.33
N LEU A 65 -0.36 6.75 10.73
CA LEU A 65 -0.91 8.05 11.12
C LEU A 65 -0.72 9.11 10.03
N ASN A 66 -0.18 8.74 8.87
CA ASN A 66 0.24 9.67 7.81
C ASN A 66 1.25 10.73 8.29
N ASP A 67 2.10 10.39 9.26
CA ASP A 67 3.19 11.27 9.70
C ASP A 67 4.38 11.13 8.74
N SER A 68 4.62 12.16 7.93
CA SER A 68 5.68 12.19 6.91
C SER A 68 7.07 12.03 7.51
N ARG A 69 7.30 12.47 8.75
CA ARG A 69 8.60 12.35 9.45
C ARG A 69 9.03 10.90 9.61
N ASN A 70 8.08 9.99 9.81
CA ASN A 70 8.34 8.55 9.96
C ASN A 70 8.74 7.88 8.63
N LEU A 71 8.66 8.61 7.51
CA LEU A 71 8.96 8.10 6.17
C LEU A 71 10.30 8.61 5.64
N GLU A 72 10.82 9.71 6.17
CA GLU A 72 12.02 10.39 5.68
C GLU A 72 13.21 9.45 5.56
N ALA A 73 13.53 8.69 6.62
CA ALA A 73 14.64 7.75 6.63
C ALA A 73 14.48 6.65 5.55
N ALA A 74 13.26 6.13 5.41
CA ALA A 74 12.96 5.07 4.46
C ALA A 74 12.97 5.55 3.00
N VAL A 75 12.41 6.73 2.74
CA VAL A 75 12.43 7.37 1.43
C VAL A 75 13.86 7.70 1.04
N LYS A 76 14.62 8.34 1.92
CA LYS A 76 16.01 8.69 1.67
C LYS A 76 16.86 7.45 1.41
N ALA A 77 16.75 6.40 2.23
CA ALA A 77 17.45 5.13 2.00
C ALA A 77 17.12 4.55 0.61
N GLY A 78 15.83 4.53 0.23
CA GLY A 78 15.41 4.07 -1.10
C GLY A 78 16.01 4.90 -2.24
N LYS A 79 15.96 6.24 -2.14
CA LYS A 79 16.52 7.14 -3.15
C LYS A 79 18.05 7.03 -3.25
N ASP A 80 18.74 6.84 -2.14
CA ASP A 80 20.20 6.71 -2.09
C ASP A 80 20.70 5.46 -2.84
N THR A 81 19.92 4.37 -2.88
CA THR A 81 20.27 3.17 -3.68
C THR A 81 20.24 3.41 -5.19
N LYS A 82 19.48 4.40 -5.67
CA LYS A 82 19.27 4.74 -7.10
C LYS A 82 18.77 3.60 -8.01
N SER A 83 18.37 2.46 -7.46
CA SER A 83 18.00 1.26 -8.21
C SER A 83 16.54 0.83 -8.00
N VAL A 84 15.81 1.49 -7.09
CA VAL A 84 14.42 1.17 -6.77
C VAL A 84 13.49 2.35 -6.97
N HIS A 85 12.23 2.03 -7.28
CA HIS A 85 11.14 2.97 -7.32
C HIS A 85 10.59 3.16 -5.90
N VAL A 86 10.66 4.39 -5.38
CA VAL A 86 10.11 4.71 -4.06
C VAL A 86 8.69 5.24 -4.23
N GLN A 87 7.70 4.49 -3.75
CA GLN A 87 6.30 4.90 -3.77
C GLN A 87 5.85 5.35 -2.38
N GLY A 88 5.55 6.64 -2.22
CA GLY A 88 4.92 7.16 -1.00
C GLY A 88 3.47 6.71 -0.94
N ALA A 89 2.98 6.33 0.24
CA ALA A 89 1.60 5.89 0.41
C ALA A 89 0.90 6.61 1.56
N MET A 90 -0.26 7.15 1.22
CA MET A 90 -1.16 7.86 2.12
C MET A 90 -2.32 6.94 2.50
N VAL A 91 -2.49 6.69 3.79
CA VAL A 91 -3.56 5.85 4.32
C VAL A 91 -4.86 6.65 4.36
N TYR A 92 -5.87 6.18 3.63
CA TYR A 92 -7.18 6.80 3.62
C TYR A 92 -7.98 6.40 4.86
N THR A 93 -8.68 7.37 5.42
CA THR A 93 -9.61 7.19 6.54
C THR A 93 -10.66 8.30 6.51
N VAL A 94 -11.73 8.14 7.29
CA VAL A 94 -12.81 9.12 7.39
C VAL A 94 -12.91 9.58 8.83
N SER A 95 -12.64 10.86 9.08
CA SER A 95 -12.92 11.52 10.35
C SER A 95 -13.03 13.04 10.16
N PRO A 96 -13.51 13.82 11.15
CA PRO A 96 -13.71 15.26 11.00
C PRO A 96 -12.47 16.06 10.61
N ILE A 97 -11.27 15.51 10.86
CA ILE A 97 -9.98 16.15 10.53
C ILE A 97 -9.42 15.69 9.17
N HIS A 98 -9.94 14.62 8.58
CA HIS A 98 -9.47 14.09 7.30
C HIS A 98 -10.30 14.66 6.15
N THR A 99 -9.87 15.82 5.64
CA THR A 99 -10.47 16.50 4.49
C THR A 99 -9.68 16.25 3.20
N LEU A 100 -10.27 16.58 2.05
CA LEU A 100 -9.57 16.57 0.76
C LEU A 100 -8.29 17.41 0.79
N GLU A 101 -8.33 18.55 1.47
CA GLU A 101 -7.19 19.46 1.64
C GLU A 101 -6.11 18.80 2.50
N SER A 102 -6.47 18.17 3.62
CA SER A 102 -5.53 17.44 4.48
C SER A 102 -4.81 16.33 3.72
N PHE A 103 -5.53 15.55 2.91
CA PHE A 103 -4.93 14.51 2.08
C PHE A 103 -4.06 15.10 0.97
N THR A 104 -4.50 16.20 0.34
CA THR A 104 -3.72 16.87 -0.70
C THR A 104 -2.41 17.43 -0.14
N LYS A 105 -2.44 18.02 1.05
CA LYS A 105 -1.25 18.50 1.75
C LYS A 105 -0.25 17.38 2.00
N GLY A 106 -0.70 16.27 2.62
CA GLY A 106 0.18 15.12 2.87
C GLY A 106 0.75 14.52 1.58
N ALA A 107 -0.04 14.50 0.49
CA ALA A 107 0.45 14.05 -0.81
C ALA A 107 1.53 14.96 -1.41
N VAL A 108 1.40 16.27 -1.25
CA VAL A 108 2.42 17.25 -1.69
C VAL A 108 3.69 17.10 -0.85
N GLU A 109 3.57 16.94 0.47
CA GLU A 109 4.73 16.67 1.34
C GLU A 109 5.51 15.42 0.90
N LEU A 110 4.80 14.34 0.53
CA LEU A 110 5.45 13.13 0.01
C LEU A 110 6.15 13.39 -1.33
N GLN A 111 5.54 14.16 -2.23
CA GLN A 111 6.17 14.54 -3.50
C GLN A 111 7.44 15.38 -3.28
N GLU A 112 7.39 16.36 -2.36
CA GLU A 112 8.53 17.20 -1.99
C GLU A 112 9.66 16.39 -1.34
N MET A 113 9.34 15.29 -0.66
CA MET A 113 10.30 14.33 -0.15
C MET A 113 11.03 13.53 -1.25
N GLY A 114 10.54 13.58 -2.50
CA GLY A 114 11.19 12.97 -3.66
C GLY A 114 10.73 11.55 -3.99
N VAL A 115 9.51 11.17 -3.60
CA VAL A 115 8.92 9.89 -4.02
C VAL A 115 8.67 9.87 -5.54
N ASP A 116 8.83 8.70 -6.16
CA ASP A 116 8.68 8.51 -7.61
C ASP A 116 7.22 8.33 -8.04
N SER A 117 6.36 7.87 -7.12
CA SER A 117 4.90 7.85 -7.29
C SER A 117 4.18 7.88 -5.94
N LEU A 118 2.88 8.15 -5.98
CA LEU A 118 2.00 8.17 -4.82
C LEU A 118 1.02 6.99 -4.87
N CYS A 119 0.68 6.41 -3.72
CA CYS A 119 -0.41 5.47 -3.57
C CYS A 119 -1.42 5.94 -2.51
N ILE A 120 -2.70 5.98 -2.89
CA ILE A 120 -3.83 6.08 -1.96
C ILE A 120 -4.12 4.66 -1.44
N LYS A 121 -3.96 4.44 -0.13
CA LYS A 121 -4.15 3.14 0.52
C LYS A 121 -5.41 3.16 1.39
N ASP A 122 -6.50 2.64 0.87
CA ASP A 122 -7.72 2.37 1.63
C ASP A 122 -7.72 0.92 2.13
N MET A 123 -7.34 0.75 3.39
CA MET A 123 -7.21 -0.56 4.05
C MET A 123 -8.48 -1.03 4.75
N SER A 124 -9.58 -0.31 4.62
CA SER A 124 -10.85 -0.67 5.27
C SER A 124 -12.04 -0.62 4.30
N GLY A 125 -11.80 -0.25 3.04
CA GLY A 125 -12.83 -0.14 2.01
C GLY A 125 -13.76 1.06 2.20
N LEU A 126 -13.31 2.09 2.91
CA LEU A 126 -14.12 3.26 3.27
C LEU A 126 -14.29 4.25 2.12
N LEU A 127 -13.41 4.22 1.12
CA LEU A 127 -13.39 5.20 0.05
C LEU A 127 -14.55 4.96 -0.93
N ALA A 128 -15.59 5.78 -0.87
CA ALA A 128 -16.71 5.66 -1.82
C ALA A 128 -16.27 6.09 -3.24
N PRO A 129 -16.95 5.62 -4.31
CA PRO A 129 -16.56 5.93 -5.69
C PRO A 129 -16.49 7.44 -6.01
N TYR A 130 -17.46 8.23 -5.53
CA TYR A 130 -17.45 9.68 -5.74
C TYR A 130 -16.35 10.39 -4.95
N ASP A 131 -16.05 9.92 -3.73
CA ASP A 131 -14.95 10.44 -2.93
C ASP A 131 -13.60 10.11 -3.57
N ALA A 132 -13.45 8.89 -4.11
CA ALA A 132 -12.28 8.49 -4.89
C ALA A 132 -12.08 9.40 -6.10
N TYR A 133 -13.16 9.67 -6.85
CA TYR A 133 -13.12 10.56 -8.01
C TYR A 133 -12.66 11.98 -7.60
N ASN A 134 -13.26 12.54 -6.55
CA ASN A 134 -12.92 13.88 -6.08
C ASN A 134 -11.47 13.96 -5.57
N LEU A 135 -11.04 12.96 -4.80
CA LEU A 135 -9.68 12.87 -4.28
C LEU A 135 -8.66 12.76 -5.41
N VAL A 136 -8.82 11.81 -6.33
CA VAL A 136 -7.89 11.64 -7.46
C VAL A 136 -7.87 12.87 -8.36
N ARG A 137 -9.02 13.50 -8.60
CA ARG A 137 -9.11 14.74 -9.37
C ARG A 137 -8.36 15.88 -8.68
N MET A 138 -8.45 15.99 -7.36
CA MET A 138 -7.73 17.01 -6.60
C MET A 138 -6.23 16.74 -6.64
N LEU A 139 -5.79 15.52 -6.33
CA LEU A 139 -4.38 15.15 -6.33
C LEU A 139 -3.71 15.39 -7.69
N LYS A 140 -4.38 15.04 -8.79
CA LYS A 140 -3.85 15.28 -10.15
C LYS A 140 -3.63 16.75 -10.50
N LYS A 141 -4.21 17.71 -9.76
CA LYS A 141 -3.94 19.14 -9.94
C LYS A 141 -2.67 19.60 -9.25
N HIS A 142 -2.27 18.92 -8.17
CA HIS A 142 -1.17 19.33 -7.31
C HIS A 142 0.07 18.44 -7.44
N LEU A 143 -0.11 17.22 -7.95
CA LEU A 143 0.96 16.25 -8.12
C LEU A 143 1.40 16.14 -9.57
N THR A 144 2.71 16.09 -9.77
CA THR A 144 3.36 15.74 -11.03
C THR A 144 3.68 14.24 -11.09
N VAL A 145 3.79 13.59 -9.94
CA VAL A 145 4.09 12.14 -9.86
C VAL A 145 2.84 11.29 -10.16
N PRO A 146 3.01 10.08 -10.74
CA PRO A 146 1.90 9.15 -10.95
C PRO A 146 1.21 8.79 -9.64
N THR A 147 -0.11 8.57 -9.69
CA THR A 147 -0.92 8.25 -8.50
C THR A 147 -1.67 6.94 -8.71
N ASP A 148 -1.46 5.99 -7.79
CA ASP A 148 -2.12 4.68 -7.74
C ASP A 148 -3.20 4.65 -6.65
N LEU A 149 -4.26 3.89 -6.88
CA LEU A 149 -5.28 3.59 -5.87
C LEU A 149 -5.21 2.11 -5.47
N ARG A 150 -5.08 1.83 -4.17
CA ARG A 150 -5.24 0.49 -3.60
C ARG A 150 -6.39 0.53 -2.61
N GLN A 151 -7.43 -0.26 -2.89
CA GLN A 151 -8.63 -0.31 -2.06
C GLN A 151 -8.96 -1.76 -1.65
N GLU A 152 -9.28 -1.94 -0.38
CA GLU A 152 -9.89 -3.17 0.12
C GLU A 152 -11.38 -3.24 -0.24
N THR A 153 -11.87 -4.43 -0.61
CA THR A 153 -13.24 -4.63 -1.10
C THR A 153 -14.26 -4.99 0.00
N SER A 154 -13.81 -5.16 1.25
CA SER A 154 -14.60 -5.76 2.34
C SER A 154 -15.83 -4.94 2.73
N TYR A 155 -15.76 -3.61 2.65
CA TYR A 155 -16.89 -2.72 2.96
C TYR A 155 -17.79 -2.47 1.73
N MET A 156 -17.21 -2.34 0.53
CA MET A 156 -17.98 -2.25 -0.73
C MET A 156 -18.94 -3.43 -0.91
N ASN A 157 -18.47 -4.66 -0.64
CA ASN A 157 -19.27 -5.88 -0.75
C ASN A 157 -20.45 -5.93 0.24
N ARG A 158 -20.38 -5.22 1.37
CA ARG A 158 -21.48 -5.16 2.35
C ARG A 158 -22.56 -4.15 1.98
N ARG A 159 -22.18 -3.04 1.35
CA ARG A 159 -23.12 -1.97 0.96
C ARG A 159 -23.80 -2.21 -0.40
N TRP A 160 -23.16 -2.95 -1.30
CA TRP A 160 -23.65 -3.21 -2.66
C TRP A 160 -24.30 -4.58 -2.88
N ARG A 161 -24.39 -5.45 -1.85
CA ARG A 161 -25.30 -6.60 -1.93
C ARG A 161 -26.73 -6.05 -2.01
N ARG A 162 -27.42 -6.35 -3.12
CA ARG A 162 -28.86 -6.07 -3.28
C ARG A 162 -29.60 -6.62 -2.04
N PRO A 163 -30.60 -5.92 -1.47
CA PRO A 163 -31.37 -6.38 -0.32
C PRO A 163 -32.24 -7.64 -0.54
N SER A 164 -31.99 -8.46 -1.57
CA SER A 164 -32.87 -9.56 -1.98
C SER A 164 -32.34 -10.96 -1.71
N THR A 165 -31.28 -11.12 -0.92
CA THR A 165 -30.74 -12.46 -0.55
C THR A 165 -30.57 -12.65 0.95
N GLN A 166 -31.25 -11.84 1.77
CA GLN A 166 -31.28 -11.99 3.23
C GLN A 166 -32.53 -12.76 3.69
N GLN A 167 -32.95 -13.78 2.94
CA GLN A 167 -33.93 -14.76 3.39
C GLN A 167 -33.41 -16.17 3.04
N HIS A 168 -33.23 -16.95 4.11
CA HIS A 168 -32.95 -18.38 4.16
C HIS A 168 -31.55 -18.88 3.75
N ASP A 169 -30.61 -18.88 4.71
CA ASP A 169 -29.86 -20.12 4.99
C ASP A 169 -29.43 -20.13 6.47
N ASN A 170 -30.33 -20.62 7.32
CA ASN A 170 -30.05 -20.90 8.72
C ASN A 170 -29.59 -22.36 8.81
N ARG A 171 -28.32 -22.62 8.49
CA ARG A 171 -27.68 -23.91 8.79
C ARG A 171 -26.36 -23.68 9.51
N PHE A 172 -26.43 -23.89 10.82
CA PHE A 172 -25.31 -24.09 11.72
C PHE A 172 -24.38 -25.21 11.24
N HIS A 173 -23.07 -24.98 11.26
CA HIS A 173 -22.06 -25.91 11.79
C HIS A 173 -20.71 -25.17 12.01
N PRO A 174 -19.81 -25.65 12.90
CA PRO A 174 -18.91 -24.82 13.70
C PRO A 174 -17.44 -24.93 13.28
N SER A 175 -16.65 -24.00 13.85
CA SER A 175 -15.20 -24.03 14.08
C SER A 175 -14.24 -24.09 12.88
N LEU A 176 -13.50 -22.98 12.68
CA LEU A 176 -12.05 -23.02 12.43
C LEU A 176 -11.36 -21.87 13.20
N PRO A 177 -10.19 -22.11 13.83
CA PRO A 177 -9.53 -21.15 14.70
C PRO A 177 -8.79 -20.06 13.92
N GLY A 178 -8.57 -18.93 14.62
CA GLY A 178 -8.15 -17.64 14.07
C GLY A 178 -6.88 -17.62 13.22
N ARG A 179 -6.89 -16.73 12.21
CA ARG A 179 -5.70 -16.33 11.46
C ARG A 179 -5.16 -15.02 12.04
N GLY A 180 -4.05 -15.11 12.74
CA GLY A 180 -3.22 -13.97 13.14
C GLY A 180 -2.52 -13.37 11.92
N SER A 181 -2.48 -12.04 11.89
CA SER A 181 -1.89 -11.21 10.84
C SER A 181 -0.37 -11.07 11.02
N SER A 182 0.40 -11.65 10.11
CA SER A 182 1.79 -11.25 9.87
C SER A 182 2.25 -11.78 8.51
N ASP A 183 1.96 -11.04 7.44
CA ASP A 183 2.36 -11.45 6.09
C ASP A 183 3.05 -10.30 5.34
N LEU A 184 4.31 -10.54 5.00
CA LEU A 184 5.02 -9.90 3.91
C LEU A 184 4.39 -10.37 2.59
N TYR A 185 3.45 -9.59 2.06
CA TYR A 185 2.91 -9.83 0.73
C TYR A 185 3.71 -9.03 -0.31
N ALA A 186 4.53 -9.72 -1.10
CA ALA A 186 5.02 -9.22 -2.38
C ALA A 186 3.99 -9.60 -3.45
N TYR A 187 3.26 -8.61 -3.97
CA TYR A 187 2.31 -8.83 -5.06
C TYR A 187 2.97 -8.50 -6.40
N ALA A 188 2.88 -9.42 -7.36
CA ALA A 188 3.13 -9.14 -8.77
C ALA A 188 1.95 -8.32 -9.31
N LEU A 189 2.17 -7.04 -9.62
CA LEU A 189 1.14 -6.20 -10.24
C LEU A 189 1.17 -6.36 -11.77
N PRO A 190 -0.01 -6.50 -12.44
CA PRO A 190 -0.10 -6.35 -13.88
C PRO A 190 0.27 -4.92 -14.29
N GLN A 191 0.97 -4.78 -15.42
CA GLN A 191 1.34 -3.48 -15.97
C GLN A 191 0.10 -2.63 -16.27
N TRP A 192 0.14 -1.38 -15.82
CA TRP A 192 -0.60 -0.20 -16.30
C TRP A 192 -1.79 -0.51 -17.24
N THR A 193 -2.97 -0.76 -16.67
CA THR A 193 -4.22 -0.61 -17.42
C THR A 193 -4.77 0.79 -17.19
N ASP A 194 -4.70 1.55 -18.27
CA ASP A 194 -5.24 2.89 -18.47
C ASP A 194 -6.63 3.06 -17.83
N VAL A 195 -6.74 4.00 -16.89
CA VAL A 195 -7.97 4.37 -16.15
C VAL A 195 -9.05 4.92 -17.10
N ARG A 196 -8.77 5.07 -18.40
CA ARG A 196 -9.72 5.52 -19.43
C ARG A 196 -10.91 4.58 -19.67
N ARG A 197 -10.87 3.30 -19.27
CA ARG A 197 -11.99 2.36 -19.49
C ARG A 197 -13.07 2.35 -18.40
N ALA A 198 -12.88 3.02 -17.28
CA ALA A 198 -13.83 2.99 -16.16
C ALA A 198 -14.94 4.08 -16.22
N VAL A 199 -14.96 4.93 -17.26
CA VAL A 199 -15.88 6.09 -17.37
C VAL A 199 -16.71 6.07 -18.66
N GLN A 200 -17.16 4.88 -19.08
CA GLN A 200 -18.21 4.78 -20.10
C GLN A 200 -19.33 3.88 -19.58
N PHE A 201 -20.37 4.52 -19.05
CA PHE A 201 -21.73 3.99 -18.91
C PHE A 201 -22.69 5.10 -19.35
N PRO A 202 -23.87 4.73 -19.87
CA PRO A 202 -24.43 5.12 -21.17
C PRO A 202 -24.77 6.61 -21.33
#